data_AF-A0A8F6TU96-F1
#
_entry.id   AF-A0A8F6TU96-F1
#
_cell.length_a   1.000
_cell.length_b   1.000
_cell.length_c   1.000
_cell.angle_alpha   90.00
_cell.angle_beta   90.00
_cell.angle_gamma   90.00
#
_symmetry.space_group_name_H-M   'P 1'
#
loop_
_entity.id
_entity.type
_entity.pdbx_description
1 polymer ?
#
loop_
_entity_poly.entity_id
_entity_poly.type
_entity_poly.pdbx_seq_one_letter_code
_entity_poly.pdbx_strand_id
1 'polypeptide(L)'
;MRFFIFLAGAAMAASYFVTWIEPPFAGQEISPSVLIGDRLRGMIMEGPWQAWVFLGGFALAGLAAFVALLARAAGALALLAGLSPLVLIVHYYLRAEDVRADFGLPFSVNFQDLGQVYDLMGDFIRAGFWMYTGGAAILLLAGLSLTFGRR
;
A
#
# COMPACT_ATOMS: atom_id res chain seq x y z
N MET A 1 21.27 4.90 3.40
CA MET A 1 19.96 5.00 2.70
C MET A 1 19.70 3.94 1.66
N ARG A 2 20.67 3.54 0.81
CA ARG A 2 20.44 2.47 -0.20
C ARG A 2 19.92 1.15 0.39
N PHE A 3 20.52 0.70 1.49
CA PHE A 3 20.09 -0.51 2.19
C PHE A 3 18.64 -0.43 2.69
N PHE A 4 18.24 0.72 3.25
CA PHE A 4 16.85 0.94 3.69
C PHE A 4 15.87 0.94 2.50
N ILE A 5 16.22 1.55 1.37
CA ILE A 5 15.39 1.50 0.16
C ILE A 5 15.28 0.07 -0.36
N PHE A 6 16.38 -0.69 -0.35
CA PHE A 6 16.35 -2.09 -0.75
C PHE A 6 15.43 -2.92 0.14
N LEU A 7 15.63 -2.90 1.47
CA LEU A 7 14.81 -3.67 2.39
C LEU A 7 13.34 -3.24 2.36
N ALA A 8 13.06 -1.94 2.42
CA ALA A 8 11.70 -1.42 2.45
C ALA A 8 10.99 -1.64 1.11
N GLY A 9 11.69 -1.46 -0.02
CA GLY A 9 11.14 -1.72 -1.34
C GLY A 9 10.90 -3.20 -1.60
N ALA A 10 11.81 -4.06 -1.17
CA ALA A 10 11.60 -5.51 -1.23
C ALA A 10 10.42 -5.94 -0.34
N ALA A 11 10.32 -5.43 0.88
CA ALA A 11 9.22 -5.74 1.78
C ALA A 11 7.88 -5.26 1.22
N MET A 12 7.80 -4.00 0.77
CA MET A 12 6.59 -3.45 0.17
C MET A 12 6.20 -4.22 -1.10
N ALA A 13 7.15 -4.54 -1.99
CA ALA A 13 6.84 -5.32 -3.20
C ALA A 13 6.39 -6.76 -2.86
N ALA A 14 7.10 -7.44 -1.96
CA ALA A 14 6.77 -8.80 -1.53
C ALA A 14 5.39 -8.86 -0.86
N SER A 15 4.97 -7.78 -0.20
CA SER A 15 3.65 -7.70 0.43
C SER A 15 2.48 -7.90 -0.51
N TYR A 16 2.68 -7.77 -1.83
CA TYR A 16 1.68 -8.13 -2.84
C TYR A 16 1.23 -9.60 -2.74
N PHE A 17 2.15 -10.49 -2.35
CA PHE A 17 1.91 -11.94 -2.26
C PHE A 17 1.67 -12.43 -0.82
N VAL A 18 1.98 -11.58 0.17
CA VAL A 18 1.80 -11.93 1.58
C VAL A 18 0.39 -11.58 2.01
N THR A 19 -0.18 -12.37 2.90
CA THR A 19 -1.52 -12.15 3.46
C THR A 19 -1.61 -10.82 4.21
N TRP A 20 -2.61 -10.02 3.87
CA TRP A 20 -2.92 -8.73 4.49
C TRP A 20 -3.97 -8.86 5.56
N ILE A 21 -5.03 -9.61 5.27
CA ILE A 21 -6.19 -9.75 6.14
C ILE A 21 -6.56 -11.23 6.21
N GLU A 22 -6.78 -11.72 7.42
CA GLU A 22 -7.30 -13.06 7.66
C GLU A 22 -8.64 -12.96 8.42
N PRO A 23 -9.77 -12.99 7.70
CA PRO A 23 -11.09 -12.84 8.31
C PRO A 23 -11.51 -14.12 9.05
N PRO A 24 -12.19 -14.00 10.20
CA PRO A 24 -12.42 -15.12 11.12
C PRO A 24 -13.49 -16.10 10.63
N PHE A 25 -14.31 -15.72 9.64
CA PHE A 25 -15.47 -16.50 9.20
C PHE A 25 -15.40 -16.96 7.73
N ALA A 26 -14.51 -16.37 6.92
CA ALA A 26 -14.44 -16.64 5.48
C ALA A 26 -13.33 -17.62 5.08
N GLY A 27 -12.41 -17.96 6.00
CA GLY A 27 -11.37 -18.98 5.84
C GLY A 27 -10.33 -18.73 4.73
N GLN A 28 -10.54 -17.74 3.87
CA GLN A 28 -9.63 -17.37 2.81
C GLN A 28 -8.78 -16.19 3.25
N GLU A 29 -7.47 -16.43 3.29
CA GLU A 29 -6.47 -15.39 3.43
C GLU A 29 -6.56 -14.39 2.27
N ILE A 30 -6.68 -13.11 2.60
CA ILE A 30 -6.81 -12.04 1.63
C ILE A 30 -5.42 -11.42 1.42
N SER A 31 -4.89 -11.59 0.22
CA SER A 31 -3.73 -10.84 -0.27
C SER A 31 -4.07 -10.12 -1.58
N PRO A 32 -3.32 -9.05 -1.93
CA PRO A 32 -3.51 -8.36 -3.20
C PRO A 32 -3.43 -9.31 -4.41
N SER A 33 -2.49 -10.25 -4.42
CA SER A 33 -2.34 -11.21 -5.51
C SER A 33 -3.55 -12.12 -5.67
N VAL A 34 -4.18 -12.54 -4.57
CA VAL A 34 -5.38 -13.40 -4.59
C VAL A 34 -6.61 -12.60 -5.04
N LEU A 35 -6.79 -11.38 -4.53
CA LEU A 35 -7.91 -10.51 -4.91
C LEU A 35 -7.88 -10.11 -6.39
N ILE A 36 -6.70 -9.79 -6.89
CA ILE A 36 -6.52 -9.31 -8.27
C ILE A 36 -6.47 -10.49 -9.23
N GLY A 37 -5.74 -11.56 -8.89
CA GLY A 37 -5.70 -12.84 -9.61
C GLY A 37 -5.76 -12.69 -11.14
N ASP A 38 -6.77 -13.33 -11.72
CA ASP A 38 -7.01 -13.35 -13.18
C ASP A 38 -7.52 -12.01 -13.74
N ARG A 39 -7.95 -11.09 -12.88
CA ARG A 39 -8.47 -9.77 -13.27
C ARG A 39 -7.35 -8.74 -13.52
N LEU A 40 -6.09 -9.10 -13.30
CA LEU A 40 -4.95 -8.20 -13.46
C LEU A 40 -4.96 -7.51 -14.84
N ARG A 41 -5.21 -8.26 -15.91
CA ARG A 41 -5.24 -7.70 -17.28
C ARG A 41 -6.35 -6.66 -17.43
N GLY A 42 -7.56 -6.93 -16.95
CA GLY A 42 -8.67 -5.98 -17.00
C GLY A 42 -8.39 -4.74 -16.15
N MET A 43 -7.80 -4.92 -14.97
CA MET A 43 -7.44 -3.82 -14.08
C MET A 43 -6.36 -2.90 -14.67
N ILE A 44 -5.39 -3.46 -15.41
CA ILE A 44 -4.35 -2.68 -16.10
C ILE A 44 -4.91 -1.91 -17.30
N MET A 45 -5.86 -2.49 -18.04
CA MET A 45 -6.35 -1.86 -19.28
C MET A 45 -7.51 -0.89 -19.04
N GLU A 46 -8.42 -1.25 -18.14
CA GLU A 46 -9.70 -0.57 -17.95
C GLU A 46 -9.95 -0.20 -16.49
N GLY A 47 -9.03 -0.58 -15.59
CA GLY A 47 -9.21 -0.33 -14.16
C GLY A 47 -9.17 1.15 -13.82
N PRO A 48 -9.79 1.52 -12.69
CA PRO A 48 -9.80 2.89 -12.23
C PRO A 48 -8.39 3.32 -11.81
N TRP A 49 -8.06 4.61 -11.88
CA TRP A 49 -6.71 5.12 -11.61
C TRP A 49 -6.17 4.73 -10.23
N GLN A 50 -7.05 4.53 -9.24
CA GLN A 50 -6.70 4.05 -7.90
C GLN A 50 -6.03 2.67 -7.96
N ALA A 51 -6.52 1.79 -8.83
CA ALA A 51 -5.93 0.47 -9.05
C ALA A 51 -4.54 0.59 -9.67
N TRP A 52 -4.32 1.56 -10.54
CA TRP A 52 -3.03 1.82 -11.17
C TRP A 52 -2.03 2.37 -10.16
N VAL A 53 -2.45 3.28 -9.28
CA VAL A 53 -1.61 3.79 -8.18
C VAL A 53 -1.29 2.68 -7.19
N PHE A 54 -2.27 1.82 -6.88
CA PHE A 54 -2.06 0.67 -6.00
C PHE A 54 -1.04 -0.30 -6.58
N LEU A 55 -1.26 -0.83 -7.78
CA LEU A 55 -0.37 -1.77 -8.48
C LEU A 55 1.00 -1.15 -8.78
N GLY A 56 0.97 0.09 -9.28
CA GLY A 56 2.17 0.87 -9.59
C GLY A 56 3.04 1.09 -8.36
N GLY A 57 2.45 1.25 -7.17
CA GLY A 57 3.16 1.33 -5.90
C GLY A 57 4.06 0.13 -5.63
N PHE A 58 3.54 -1.09 -5.77
CA PHE A 58 4.32 -2.33 -5.60
C PHE A 58 5.43 -2.44 -6.65
N ALA A 59 5.10 -2.15 -7.92
CA ALA A 59 6.06 -2.21 -9.02
C ALA A 59 7.20 -1.21 -8.83
N LEU A 60 6.87 0.03 -8.45
CA LEU A 60 7.86 1.08 -8.15
C LEU A 60 8.71 0.75 -6.93
N ALA A 61 8.12 0.14 -5.89
CA ALA A 61 8.87 -0.32 -4.72
C ALA A 61 9.90 -1.40 -5.09
N GLY A 62 9.49 -2.38 -5.91
CA GLY A 62 10.38 -3.42 -6.42
C GLY A 62 11.49 -2.84 -7.31
N LEU A 63 11.15 -1.90 -8.19
CA LEU A 63 12.12 -1.21 -9.04
C LEU A 63 13.09 -0.36 -8.20
N ALA A 64 12.59 0.36 -7.18
CA ALA A 64 13.43 1.14 -6.27
C ALA A 64 14.43 0.23 -5.54
N ALA A 65 13.98 -0.93 -5.05
CA ALA A 65 14.86 -1.91 -4.42
C ALA A 65 15.94 -2.43 -5.38
N PHE A 66 15.55 -2.79 -6.61
CA PHE A 66 16.49 -3.26 -7.64
C PHE A 66 17.53 -2.18 -8.02
N VAL A 67 17.09 -0.94 -8.24
CA VAL A 67 18.00 0.18 -8.58
C VAL A 67 18.93 0.52 -7.40
N ALA A 68 18.46 0.37 -6.16
CA ALA A 68 19.29 0.57 -4.98
C ALA A 68 20.46 -0.42 -4.89
N LEU A 69 20.27 -1.67 -5.35
CA LEU A 69 21.36 -2.66 -5.46
C LEU A 69 22.42 -2.25 -6.49
N LEU A 70 22.00 -1.64 -7.60
CA LEU A 70 22.88 -1.16 -8.67
C LEU A 70 23.60 0.17 -8.34
N ALA A 71 23.62 0.57 -7.07
CA ALA A 71 24.22 1.81 -6.56
C ALA A 71 23.73 3.13 -7.21
N ARG A 72 22.58 3.11 -7.87
CA ARG A 72 22.00 4.24 -8.61
C ARG A 72 20.99 5.05 -7.77
N ALA A 73 20.63 6.23 -8.28
CA ALA A 73 19.77 7.21 -7.61
C ALA A 73 18.30 6.76 -7.51
N ALA A 74 18.02 5.79 -6.63
CA ALA A 74 16.67 5.26 -6.38
C ALA A 74 15.73 6.23 -5.61
N GLY A 75 16.18 7.45 -5.30
CA GLY A 75 15.44 8.40 -4.45
C GLY A 75 14.05 8.76 -4.99
N ALA A 76 13.95 9.09 -6.28
CA ALA A 76 12.67 9.43 -6.91
C ALA A 76 11.70 8.24 -6.96
N LEU A 77 12.21 7.03 -7.27
CA LEU A 77 11.40 5.81 -7.28
C LEU A 77 10.89 5.46 -5.89
N ALA A 78 11.75 5.57 -4.87
CA ALA A 78 11.37 5.37 -3.48
C ALA A 78 10.31 6.39 -3.04
N LEU A 79 10.46 7.66 -3.43
CA LEU A 79 9.47 8.70 -3.13
C LEU A 79 8.11 8.39 -3.74
N LEU A 80 8.07 8.05 -5.04
CA LEU A 80 6.82 7.73 -5.74
C LEU A 80 6.16 6.47 -5.18
N ALA A 81 6.94 5.43 -4.88
CA ALA A 81 6.44 4.21 -4.24
C ALA A 81 5.87 4.51 -2.85
N GLY A 82 6.58 5.28 -2.02
CA GLY A 82 6.11 5.65 -0.68
C GLY A 82 4.89 6.58 -0.68
N LEU A 83 4.72 7.39 -1.73
CA LEU A 83 3.54 8.26 -1.89
C LEU A 83 2.30 7.49 -2.31
N SER A 84 2.43 6.33 -2.97
CA SER A 84 1.27 5.63 -3.54
C SER A 84 0.19 5.28 -2.49
N PRO A 85 0.51 4.76 -1.30
CA PRO A 85 -0.52 4.44 -0.31
C PRO A 85 -1.10 5.71 0.30
N LEU A 86 -0.31 6.78 0.46
CA LEU A 86 -0.79 8.06 0.99
C LEU A 86 -1.82 8.69 0.07
N VAL A 87 -1.58 8.68 -1.25
CA VAL A 87 -2.54 9.19 -2.24
C VAL A 87 -3.87 8.43 -2.14
N LEU A 88 -3.83 7.10 -1.99
CA LEU A 88 -5.02 6.29 -1.84
C LEU A 88 -5.73 6.55 -0.51
N ILE A 89 -5.00 6.62 0.60
CA ILE A 89 -5.57 6.93 1.93
C ILE A 89 -6.26 8.29 1.91
N VAL A 90 -5.59 9.33 1.40
CA VAL A 90 -6.18 10.68 1.30
C VAL A 90 -7.43 10.65 0.42
N HIS A 91 -7.38 9.94 -0.71
CA HIS A 91 -8.52 9.81 -1.61
C HIS A 91 -9.75 9.20 -0.93
N TYR A 92 -9.57 8.07 -0.22
CA TYR A 92 -10.67 7.39 0.46
C TYR A 92 -11.12 8.13 1.71
N TYR A 93 -10.21 8.77 2.44
CA TYR A 93 -10.55 9.58 3.61
C TYR A 93 -11.45 10.76 3.24
N LEU A 94 -11.13 11.47 2.15
CA LEU A 94 -11.94 12.60 1.66
C LEU A 94 -13.31 12.18 1.10
N ARG A 95 -13.49 10.89 0.78
CA ARG A 95 -14.73 10.32 0.23
C ARG A 95 -15.40 9.33 1.18
N ALA A 96 -15.01 9.34 2.46
CA ALA A 96 -15.49 8.37 3.43
C ALA A 96 -17.01 8.45 3.63
N GLU A 97 -17.61 9.64 3.47
CA GLU A 97 -19.06 9.84 3.56
C GLU A 97 -19.81 9.20 2.39
N ASP A 98 -19.32 9.36 1.16
CA ASP A 98 -19.88 8.74 -0.04
C ASP A 98 -19.82 7.21 0.05
N VAL A 99 -18.67 6.69 0.51
CA VAL A 99 -18.46 5.25 0.74
C VAL A 99 -19.41 4.75 1.84
N ARG A 100 -19.63 5.51 2.91
CA ARG A 100 -20.57 5.07 3.96
C ARG A 100 -22.02 5.00 3.44
N ALA A 101 -22.42 5.94 2.57
CA ALA A 101 -23.75 5.96 1.98
C ALA A 101 -23.99 4.78 1.04
N ASP A 102 -23.01 4.43 0.21
CA ASP A 102 -23.11 3.36 -0.78
C ASP A 102 -23.14 1.95 -0.17
N PHE A 103 -22.50 1.74 0.99
CA PHE A 103 -22.38 0.42 1.60
C PHE A 103 -23.55 0.01 2.50
N GLY A 104 -24.53 0.91 2.76
CA GLY A 104 -25.78 0.58 3.45
C GLY A 104 -25.60 -0.16 4.78
N LEU A 105 -24.49 0.09 5.49
CA LEU A 105 -24.13 -0.71 6.66
C LEU A 105 -25.15 -0.48 7.80
N PRO A 106 -25.64 -1.55 8.45
CA PRO A 106 -26.63 -1.45 9.52
C PRO A 106 -26.06 -0.88 10.84
N PHE A 107 -24.80 -0.46 10.85
CA PHE A 107 -24.10 0.13 11.99
C PHE A 107 -23.32 1.37 11.56
N SER A 108 -23.29 2.39 12.43
CA SER A 108 -22.51 3.61 12.22
C SER A 108 -21.04 3.35 12.53
N VAL A 109 -20.25 2.89 11.56
CA VAL A 109 -18.79 2.98 11.71
C VAL A 109 -18.41 4.45 11.56
N ASN A 110 -17.82 5.02 12.60
CA ASN A 110 -17.18 6.31 12.47
C ASN A 110 -15.78 6.10 11.88
N PHE A 111 -15.64 6.21 10.56
CA PHE A 111 -14.33 6.11 9.88
C PHE A 111 -13.35 7.23 10.26
N GLN A 112 -13.82 8.26 10.98
CA GLN A 112 -12.97 9.30 11.57
C GLN A 112 -12.35 8.86 12.91
N ASP A 113 -12.92 7.83 13.56
CA ASP A 113 -12.35 7.20 14.75
C ASP A 113 -11.45 6.02 14.33
N LEU A 114 -10.18 6.34 14.09
CA LEU A 114 -9.17 5.35 13.72
C LEU A 114 -8.94 4.29 14.82
N GLY A 115 -9.20 4.62 16.08
CA GLY A 115 -9.10 3.68 17.20
C GLY A 115 -10.16 2.59 17.09
N GLN A 116 -11.41 2.99 16.87
CA GLN A 116 -12.52 2.04 16.66
C GLN A 116 -12.29 1.14 15.43
N VAL A 117 -11.77 1.70 14.33
CA VAL A 117 -11.44 0.90 13.13
C VAL A 117 -10.32 -0.09 13.43
N TYR A 118 -9.29 0.33 14.17
CA TYR A 118 -8.19 -0.54 14.56
C TYR A 118 -8.64 -1.66 15.51
N ASP A 119 -9.48 -1.37 16.51
CA ASP A 119 -9.99 -2.39 17.42
C ASP A 119 -10.84 -3.44 16.68
N LEU A 120 -11.56 -3.01 15.63
CA LEU A 120 -12.40 -3.89 14.83
C LEU A 120 -11.59 -4.74 13.82
N MET A 121 -10.51 -4.20 13.27
CA MET A 121 -9.76 -4.83 12.17
C MET A 121 -8.38 -5.38 12.58
N GLY A 122 -7.83 -4.93 13.70
CA GLY A 122 -6.46 -5.18 14.13
C GLY A 122 -6.16 -6.67 14.28
N ASP A 123 -7.10 -7.42 14.84
CA ASP A 123 -7.00 -8.88 14.99
C ASP A 123 -6.99 -9.63 13.66
N PHE A 124 -7.37 -8.99 12.56
CA PHE A 124 -7.37 -9.56 11.22
C PHE A 124 -6.20 -9.06 10.37
N ILE A 125 -5.55 -7.97 10.76
CA ILE A 125 -4.37 -7.44 10.05
C ILE A 125 -3.21 -8.42 10.20
N ARG A 126 -2.53 -8.69 9.09
CA ARG A 126 -1.39 -9.62 9.00
C ARG A 126 -0.16 -8.92 8.46
N ALA A 127 0.95 -9.68 8.40
CA ALA A 127 2.27 -9.18 8.06
C ALA A 127 2.30 -8.42 6.72
N GLY A 128 1.54 -8.85 5.71
CA GLY A 128 1.53 -8.21 4.40
C GLY A 128 1.10 -6.74 4.47
N PHE A 129 0.08 -6.42 5.25
CA PHE A 129 -0.36 -5.04 5.41
C PHE A 129 0.72 -4.16 6.06
N TRP A 130 1.42 -4.68 7.07
CA TRP A 130 2.52 -3.96 7.74
C TRP A 130 3.76 -3.82 6.87
N MET A 131 4.07 -4.84 6.05
CA MET A 131 5.14 -4.77 5.06
C MET A 131 4.84 -3.69 4.01
N TYR A 132 3.59 -3.56 3.60
CA TYR A 132 3.14 -2.53 2.65
C TYR A 132 3.24 -1.12 3.26
N THR A 133 2.57 -0.89 4.39
CA THR A 133 2.49 0.44 5.01
C THR A 133 3.82 0.88 5.61
N GLY A 134 4.52 -0.01 6.32
CA GLY A 134 5.85 0.24 6.88
C GLY A 134 6.91 0.42 5.79
N GLY A 135 6.89 -0.41 4.75
CA GLY A 135 7.78 -0.28 3.60
C GLY A 135 7.59 1.05 2.88
N ALA A 136 6.33 1.44 2.63
CA ALA A 136 6.02 2.73 2.02
C ALA A 136 6.45 3.93 2.86
N ALA A 137 6.25 3.90 4.18
CA ALA A 137 6.68 4.98 5.07
C ALA A 137 8.21 5.17 5.03
N ILE A 138 8.97 4.07 5.08
CA ILE A 138 10.44 4.12 4.99
C ILE A 138 10.88 4.61 3.61
N LEU A 139 10.26 4.13 2.53
CA LEU A 139 10.57 4.55 1.16
C LEU A 139 10.29 6.04 0.95
N LEU A 140 9.19 6.55 1.51
CA LEU A 140 8.85 7.97 1.46
C LEU A 140 9.93 8.81 2.15
N LEU A 141 10.28 8.47 3.40
CA LEU A 141 11.29 9.19 4.16
C LEU A 141 12.68 9.13 3.50
N ALA A 142 13.08 7.96 3.02
CA ALA A 142 14.33 7.78 2.29
C ALA A 142 14.35 8.54 0.96
N GLY A 143 13.21 8.53 0.24
CA GLY A 143 13.02 9.26 -1.02
C GLY A 143 13.09 10.77 -0.81
N LEU A 144 12.45 11.30 0.24
CA LEU A 144 12.51 12.71 0.63
C LEU A 144 13.94 13.11 0.97
N SER A 145 14.62 12.34 1.82
CA SER A 145 16.00 12.60 2.25
C SER A 145 16.98 12.64 1.07
N LEU A 146 16.87 11.70 0.11
CA LEU A 146 17.80 11.64 -1.03
C LEU A 146 17.48 12.63 -2.14
N THR A 147 16.21 12.97 -2.34
CA THR A 147 15.75 13.87 -3.41
C THR A 147 15.92 15.32 -3.01
N PHE A 148 15.60 15.67 -1.75
CA PHE A 148 15.60 17.06 -1.26
C PHE A 148 16.74 17.38 -0.28
N GLY A 149 17.36 16.38 0.35
CA GLY A 149 18.43 16.56 1.33
C GLY A 149 19.82 16.78 0.74
N ARG A 150 19.96 16.82 -0.60
CA ARG A 150 21.19 17.29 -1.26
C ARG A 150 21.16 18.82 -1.39
N ARG A 151 21.40 19.50 -0.27
CA ARG A 151 21.89 20.88 -0.22
C ARG A 151 23.13 20.91 0.67
#